data_AF-A0A7K2PUH4-F1
#
_entry.id   AF-A0A7K2PUH4-F1
#
_cell.length_a   1.000
_cell.length_b   1.000
_cell.length_c   1.000
_cell.angle_alpha   90.00
_cell.angle_beta   90.00
_cell.angle_gamma   90.00
#
_symmetry.space_group_name_H-M   'P 1'
#
loop_
_entity.id
_entity.type
_entity.pdbx_description
1 polymer ?
#
loop_
_entity_poly.entity_id
_entity_poly.type
_entity_poly.pdbx_seq_one_letter_code
_entity_poly.pdbx_strand_id
1 'polypeptide(L)'
;MRPLVLTVAGSDSGGGAGIQADLKTMLALGVHGMSVVTAVTAQNSLGVQGAWELPVAAVRAQYRSVVDDIGVQAVKTGMLASAELVETVAELIGATDAPAVIDPVGVSKHGDSLLAASALDSVRRRLLPVATVATPNLDEVAQLTGVLVESEDQLREAAAAVLSYGPKWALIKGGHLPGDAVDLLTDGSEEHWLRAPRHDNRHTHGTGCTLASAIASHLARGRSVPEAVTAAKEYVTGAIAAGFALGGGIGPVDHGWRFRQDAGAQ
;
A
#
# COMPACT_ATOMS: atom_id res chain seq x y z
N MET A 1 20.76 13.14 -6.67
CA MET A 1 19.35 13.58 -6.69
C MET A 1 18.57 12.65 -5.74
N ARG A 2 17.58 13.14 -4.98
CA ARG A 2 16.79 12.23 -4.11
C ARG A 2 15.89 11.37 -5.00
N PRO A 3 15.69 10.07 -4.70
CA PRO A 3 14.80 9.23 -5.50
C PRO A 3 13.37 9.76 -5.53
N LEU A 4 12.67 9.61 -6.65
CA LEU A 4 11.35 10.19 -6.90
C LEU A 4 10.26 9.12 -6.80
N VAL A 5 9.32 9.26 -5.86
CA VAL A 5 8.22 8.30 -5.67
C VAL A 5 6.88 9.01 -5.73
N LEU A 6 5.98 8.49 -6.57
CA LEU A 6 4.63 9.00 -6.71
C LEU A 6 3.63 8.08 -6.00
N THR A 7 2.83 8.61 -5.09
CA THR A 7 1.60 7.92 -4.64
C THR A 7 0.40 8.39 -5.44
N VAL A 8 -0.49 7.46 -5.78
CA VAL A 8 -1.82 7.72 -6.36
C VAL A 8 -2.86 7.11 -5.42
N ALA A 9 -3.45 7.92 -4.55
CA ALA A 9 -4.30 7.44 -3.48
C ALA A 9 -5.24 8.53 -2.93
N GLY A 10 -6.18 8.12 -2.07
CA GLY A 10 -7.03 9.04 -1.33
C GLY A 10 -6.31 9.72 -0.16
N SER A 11 -6.81 10.89 0.22
CA SER A 11 -6.39 11.65 1.39
C SER A 11 -7.18 11.21 2.63
N ASP A 12 -6.47 10.77 3.68
CA ASP A 12 -7.01 10.53 5.02
C ASP A 12 -6.84 11.80 5.87
N SER A 13 -7.95 12.46 6.22
CA SER A 13 -7.89 13.67 7.06
C SER A 13 -7.31 13.44 8.46
N GLY A 14 -7.36 12.21 8.98
CA GLY A 14 -6.73 11.83 10.25
C GLY A 14 -5.19 11.70 10.14
N GLY A 15 -4.67 11.65 8.91
CA GLY A 15 -3.26 11.62 8.61
C GLY A 15 -2.55 10.32 8.99
N GLY A 16 -3.30 9.25 9.25
CA GLY A 16 -2.75 7.95 9.65
C GLY A 16 -2.57 6.98 8.49
N ALA A 17 -3.33 7.13 7.41
CA ALA A 17 -3.27 6.34 6.18
C ALA A 17 -3.24 7.25 4.93
N GLY A 18 -3.60 6.69 3.76
CA GLY A 18 -3.72 7.44 2.51
C GLY A 18 -2.41 8.10 2.07
N ILE A 19 -2.52 9.18 1.28
CA ILE A 19 -1.34 9.94 0.83
C ILE A 19 -0.52 10.48 2.02
N GLN A 20 -1.13 10.70 3.19
CA GLN A 20 -0.43 11.19 4.36
C GLN A 20 0.55 10.15 4.90
N ALA A 21 0.12 8.89 5.02
CA ALA A 21 1.02 7.78 5.38
C ALA A 21 2.11 7.56 4.33
N ASP A 22 1.73 7.68 3.06
CA ASP A 22 2.63 7.51 1.93
C ASP A 22 3.76 8.55 1.96
N LEU A 23 3.41 9.84 1.99
CA LEU A 23 4.37 10.94 2.00
C LEU A 23 5.23 10.96 3.27
N LYS A 24 4.67 10.59 4.43
CA LYS A 24 5.45 10.45 5.68
C LYS A 24 6.47 9.33 5.58
N THR A 25 6.07 8.16 5.07
CA THR A 25 6.96 7.02 4.84
C THR A 25 8.06 7.37 3.84
N MET A 26 7.70 8.01 2.72
CA MET A 26 8.65 8.46 1.69
C MET A 26 9.68 9.44 2.25
N LEU A 27 9.22 10.45 3.01
CA LEU A 27 10.11 11.39 3.69
C LEU A 27 11.03 10.67 4.68
N ALA A 28 10.48 9.73 5.46
CA ALA A 28 11.23 8.99 6.46
C ALA A 28 12.27 8.04 5.87
N LEU A 29 12.01 7.53 4.68
CA LEU A 29 12.94 6.78 3.87
C LEU A 29 13.72 7.69 2.91
N GLY A 30 13.83 8.99 3.17
CA GLY A 30 14.74 9.91 2.47
C GLY A 30 14.53 10.02 0.95
N VAL A 31 13.35 9.67 0.44
CA VAL A 31 12.97 9.87 -0.97
C VAL A 31 12.08 11.12 -1.09
N HIS A 32 11.98 11.67 -2.29
CA HIS A 32 11.05 12.75 -2.60
C HIS A 32 9.68 12.16 -2.93
N GLY A 33 8.72 12.33 -2.02
CA GLY A 33 7.35 11.88 -2.20
C GLY A 33 6.51 12.91 -2.93
N MET A 34 5.79 12.46 -3.94
CA MET A 34 4.81 13.23 -4.72
C MET A 34 3.46 12.53 -4.64
N SER A 35 2.36 13.23 -4.93
CA SER A 35 1.02 12.67 -4.80
C SER A 35 0.07 13.09 -5.92
N VAL A 36 -0.75 12.14 -6.37
CA VAL A 36 -2.00 12.38 -7.09
C VAL A 36 -3.14 11.97 -6.17
N VAL A 37 -4.04 12.91 -5.88
CA VAL A 37 -5.17 12.66 -4.99
C VAL A 37 -6.34 12.12 -5.80
N THR A 38 -6.86 10.94 -5.41
CA THR A 38 -8.01 10.29 -6.07
C THR A 38 -9.33 10.58 -5.37
N ALA A 39 -9.29 10.74 -4.05
CA ALA A 39 -10.44 11.07 -3.23
C ALA A 39 -9.98 11.79 -1.97
N VAL A 40 -10.90 12.50 -1.32
CA VAL A 40 -10.72 13.04 0.03
C VAL A 40 -11.69 12.34 0.96
N THR A 41 -11.21 11.85 2.10
CA THR A 41 -12.06 11.30 3.15
C THR A 41 -12.14 12.27 4.34
N ALA A 42 -13.34 12.44 4.88
CA ALA A 42 -13.54 12.88 6.24
C ALA A 42 -13.40 11.62 7.12
N GLN A 43 -12.21 11.45 7.69
CA GLN A 43 -11.79 10.25 8.40
C GLN A 43 -10.99 10.61 9.65
N ASN A 44 -11.13 9.79 10.69
CA ASN A 44 -10.37 9.92 11.92
C ASN A 44 -10.16 8.53 12.56
N SER A 45 -9.66 8.48 13.80
CA SER A 45 -9.38 7.23 14.52
C SER A 45 -10.61 6.32 14.72
N LEU A 46 -11.83 6.87 14.63
CA LEU A 46 -13.10 6.15 14.83
C LEU A 46 -13.67 5.56 13.52
N GLY A 47 -13.12 5.92 12.36
CA GLY A 47 -13.58 5.41 11.06
C GLY A 47 -13.74 6.53 10.02
N VAL A 48 -14.48 6.22 8.94
CA VAL A 48 -14.77 7.15 7.85
C VAL A 48 -16.17 7.74 8.01
N GLN A 49 -16.30 9.07 7.95
CA GLN A 49 -17.57 9.81 8.04
C GLN A 49 -18.08 10.28 6.68
N GLY A 50 -17.20 10.37 5.68
CA GLY A 50 -17.56 10.74 4.32
C GLY A 50 -16.38 10.58 3.37
N ALA A 51 -16.68 10.39 2.09
CA ALA A 51 -15.70 10.27 1.02
C ALA A 51 -16.18 11.01 -0.23
N TRP A 52 -15.27 11.75 -0.86
CA TRP A 52 -15.51 12.50 -2.08
C TRP A 52 -14.45 12.17 -3.10
N GLU A 53 -14.88 11.54 -4.19
CA GLU A 53 -14.04 11.22 -5.32
C GLU A 53 -13.69 12.49 -6.12
N LEU A 54 -12.44 12.59 -6.57
CA LEU A 54 -12.04 13.63 -7.52
C LEU A 54 -12.42 13.20 -8.95
N PRO A 55 -12.84 14.14 -9.81
CA PRO A 55 -13.09 13.83 -11.21
C PRO A 55 -11.85 13.23 -11.89
N VAL A 56 -12.05 12.25 -12.78
CA VAL A 56 -11.01 11.62 -13.59
C VAL A 56 -10.10 12.64 -14.27
N ALA A 57 -10.67 13.73 -14.80
CA ALA A 57 -9.92 14.80 -15.43
C ALA A 57 -8.90 15.46 -14.46
N ALA A 58 -9.27 15.65 -13.20
CA ALA A 58 -8.38 16.20 -12.18
C ALA A 58 -7.28 15.20 -11.79
N VAL A 59 -7.60 13.91 -11.67
CA VAL A 59 -6.60 12.85 -11.38
C VAL A 59 -5.58 12.76 -12.51
N ARG A 60 -6.04 12.73 -13.77
CA ARG A 60 -5.18 12.70 -14.96
C ARG A 60 -4.31 13.95 -15.07
N ALA A 61 -4.87 15.13 -14.84
CA ALA A 61 -4.13 16.39 -14.87
C ALA A 61 -3.02 16.44 -13.82
N GLN A 62 -3.30 16.02 -12.57
CA GLN A 62 -2.28 15.91 -11.52
C GLN A 62 -1.17 14.94 -11.90
N TYR A 63 -1.54 13.73 -12.38
CA TYR A 63 -0.56 12.72 -12.77
C TYR A 63 0.37 13.22 -13.86
N ARG A 64 -0.19 13.78 -14.93
CA ARG A 64 0.58 14.35 -16.04
C ARG A 64 1.46 15.51 -15.60
N SER A 65 0.95 16.40 -14.75
CA SER A 65 1.73 17.53 -14.21
C SER A 65 2.98 17.07 -13.46
N VAL A 66 2.92 15.95 -12.76
CA VAL A 66 4.07 15.40 -12.03
C VAL A 66 4.98 14.59 -12.97
N VAL A 67 4.42 13.63 -13.69
CA VAL A 67 5.20 12.66 -14.48
C VAL A 67 5.87 13.31 -15.69
N ASP A 68 5.20 14.25 -16.35
CA ASP A 68 5.74 14.86 -17.58
C ASP A 68 6.83 15.91 -17.31
N ASP A 69 6.86 16.54 -16.12
CA ASP A 69 7.86 17.55 -15.72
C ASP A 69 8.96 16.97 -14.82
N ILE A 70 8.56 16.36 -13.70
CA ILE A 70 9.48 15.92 -12.63
C ILE A 70 10.00 14.50 -12.92
N GLY A 71 9.14 13.65 -13.49
CA GLY A 71 9.41 12.22 -13.66
C GLY A 71 9.21 11.41 -12.37
N VAL A 72 9.29 10.09 -12.49
CA VAL A 72 9.08 9.15 -11.38
C VAL A 72 10.04 7.96 -11.49
N GLN A 73 10.44 7.40 -10.35
CA GLN A 73 11.26 6.19 -10.27
C GLN A 73 10.55 5.01 -9.60
N ALA A 74 9.42 5.26 -8.93
CA ALA A 74 8.46 4.24 -8.55
C ALA A 74 7.08 4.90 -8.37
N VAL A 75 6.03 4.12 -8.62
CA VAL A 75 4.64 4.51 -8.36
C VAL A 75 4.05 3.57 -7.31
N LYS A 76 3.27 4.11 -6.38
CA LYS A 76 2.45 3.35 -5.43
C LYS A 76 0.99 3.73 -5.63
N THR A 77 0.08 2.76 -5.68
CA THR A 77 -1.35 3.04 -5.61
C THR A 77 -1.89 2.68 -4.23
N GLY A 78 -2.88 3.45 -3.76
CA GLY A 78 -3.72 3.11 -2.61
C GLY A 78 -5.19 3.02 -3.03
N MET A 79 -6.08 3.54 -2.18
CA MET A 79 -7.51 3.61 -2.49
C MET A 79 -7.77 4.47 -3.75
N LEU A 80 -8.44 3.89 -4.75
CA LEU A 80 -8.78 4.54 -6.02
C LEU A 80 -10.28 4.89 -6.17
N ALA A 81 -11.11 4.59 -5.17
CA ALA A 81 -12.55 4.92 -5.05
C ALA A 81 -13.52 4.30 -6.08
N SER A 82 -13.23 4.32 -7.38
CA SER A 82 -14.17 3.88 -8.43
C SER A 82 -13.52 3.06 -9.54
N ALA A 83 -14.33 2.33 -10.30
CA ALA A 83 -13.87 1.61 -11.48
C ALA A 83 -13.24 2.55 -12.52
N GLU A 84 -13.84 3.73 -12.75
CA GLU A 84 -13.35 4.70 -13.73
C GLU A 84 -11.95 5.24 -13.36
N LEU A 85 -11.73 5.51 -12.07
CA LEU A 85 -10.42 5.89 -11.57
C LEU A 85 -9.42 4.73 -11.60
N VAL A 86 -9.84 3.50 -11.27
CA VAL A 86 -8.98 2.31 -11.40
C VAL A 86 -8.48 2.16 -12.83
N GLU A 87 -9.37 2.27 -13.83
CA GLU A 87 -9.02 2.16 -15.24
C GLU A 87 -8.11 3.29 -15.71
N THR A 88 -8.43 4.53 -15.31
CA THR A 88 -7.60 5.71 -15.63
C THR A 88 -6.18 5.57 -15.05
N VAL A 89 -6.07 5.16 -13.78
CA VAL A 89 -4.77 5.01 -13.12
C VAL A 89 -3.99 3.84 -13.71
N ALA A 90 -4.65 2.73 -14.04
CA ALA A 90 -4.00 1.62 -14.74
C ALA A 90 -3.43 2.02 -16.10
N GLU A 91 -4.17 2.81 -16.89
CA GLU A 91 -3.70 3.36 -18.17
C GLU A 91 -2.45 4.24 -17.98
N LEU A 92 -2.50 5.17 -17.02
CA LEU A 92 -1.41 6.10 -16.75
C LEU A 92 -0.14 5.38 -16.26
N ILE A 93 -0.29 4.41 -15.36
CA ILE A 93 0.82 3.60 -14.85
C ILE A 93 1.39 2.71 -15.95
N GLY A 94 0.55 2.06 -16.75
CA GLY A 94 0.99 1.20 -17.85
C GLY A 94 1.78 1.94 -18.94
N ALA A 95 1.59 3.25 -19.07
CA ALA A 95 2.35 4.11 -19.97
C ALA A 95 3.62 4.72 -19.33
N THR A 96 3.91 4.40 -18.06
CA THR A 96 5.02 4.98 -17.30
C THR A 96 6.11 3.93 -17.09
N ASP A 97 7.34 4.22 -17.51
CA ASP A 97 8.49 3.33 -17.36
C ASP A 97 9.08 3.41 -15.94
N ALA A 98 8.31 2.95 -14.96
CA ALA A 98 8.72 2.85 -13.56
C ALA A 98 8.03 1.66 -12.87
N PRO A 99 8.67 1.03 -11.87
CA PRO A 99 8.03 -0.02 -11.10
C PRO A 99 6.80 0.50 -10.34
N ALA A 100 5.73 -0.29 -10.35
CA ALA A 100 4.47 0.01 -9.69
C ALA A 100 4.17 -0.95 -8.54
N VAL A 101 3.92 -0.41 -7.35
CA VAL A 101 3.45 -1.14 -6.17
C VAL A 101 1.95 -0.90 -6.02
N ILE A 102 1.16 -1.94 -6.22
CA ILE A 102 -0.30 -1.88 -6.15
C ILE A 102 -0.78 -2.44 -4.82
N ASP A 103 -1.27 -1.56 -3.93
CA ASP A 103 -1.98 -1.93 -2.70
C ASP A 103 -3.49 -1.91 -3.01
N PRO A 104 -4.14 -3.07 -3.20
CA PRO A 104 -5.51 -3.16 -3.69
C PRO A 104 -6.53 -2.91 -2.56
N VAL A 105 -6.50 -1.70 -1.99
CA VAL A 105 -7.32 -1.31 -0.85
C VAL A 105 -8.80 -1.34 -1.21
N GLY A 106 -9.51 -2.38 -0.75
CA GLY A 106 -10.96 -2.54 -0.95
C GLY A 106 -11.82 -2.12 0.24
N VAL A 107 -11.26 -2.12 1.45
CA VAL A 107 -11.99 -1.90 2.71
C VAL A 107 -11.16 -1.04 3.66
N SER A 108 -11.81 -0.18 4.43
CA SER A 108 -11.18 0.58 5.50
C SER A 108 -10.74 -0.36 6.62
N LYS A 109 -9.80 0.08 7.46
CA LYS A 109 -9.41 -0.68 8.65
C LYS A 109 -10.59 -0.94 9.62
N HIS A 110 -11.63 -0.13 9.51
CA HIS A 110 -12.85 -0.20 10.33
C HIS A 110 -13.95 -1.03 9.66
N GLY A 111 -13.68 -1.63 8.49
CA GLY A 111 -14.62 -2.50 7.78
C GLY A 111 -15.52 -1.78 6.77
N ASP A 112 -15.36 -0.47 6.59
CA ASP A 112 -16.16 0.30 5.63
C ASP A 112 -15.74 -0.04 4.20
N SER A 113 -16.70 -0.38 3.33
CA SER A 113 -16.41 -0.60 1.91
C SER A 113 -15.89 0.70 1.28
N LEU A 114 -14.66 0.66 0.77
CA LEU A 114 -13.99 1.79 0.10
C LEU A 114 -13.99 1.65 -1.42
N LEU A 115 -14.41 0.49 -1.93
CA LEU A 115 -14.58 0.21 -3.34
C LEU A 115 -15.99 -0.34 -3.61
N ALA A 116 -16.66 0.21 -4.62
CA ALA A 116 -17.84 -0.42 -5.18
C ALA A 116 -17.47 -1.81 -5.72
N ALA A 117 -18.39 -2.79 -5.64
CA ALA A 117 -18.15 -4.14 -6.17
C ALA A 117 -17.75 -4.15 -7.66
N SER A 118 -18.21 -3.16 -8.43
CA SER A 118 -17.82 -2.94 -9.83
C SER A 118 -16.34 -2.59 -10.01
N ALA A 119 -15.67 -2.00 -9.01
CA ALA A 119 -14.26 -1.64 -9.08
C ALA A 119 -13.32 -2.86 -8.96
N LEU A 120 -13.75 -3.95 -8.33
CA LEU A 120 -12.93 -5.16 -8.17
C LEU A 120 -12.59 -5.80 -9.53
N ASP A 121 -13.52 -5.79 -10.49
CA ASP A 121 -13.25 -6.31 -11.83
C ASP A 121 -12.21 -5.46 -12.57
N SER A 122 -12.33 -4.13 -12.50
CA SER A 122 -11.32 -3.22 -13.05
C SER A 122 -9.96 -3.41 -12.37
N VAL A 123 -9.91 -3.65 -11.05
CA VAL A 123 -8.65 -3.96 -10.35
C VAL A 123 -8.01 -5.22 -10.94
N ARG A 124 -8.77 -6.32 -11.06
CA ARG A 124 -8.27 -7.59 -11.61
C ARG A 124 -7.80 -7.46 -13.06
N ARG A 125 -8.60 -6.82 -13.91
CA ARG A 125 -8.39 -6.84 -15.37
C ARG A 125 -7.49 -5.72 -15.89
N ARG A 126 -7.30 -4.64 -15.12
CA ARG A 126 -6.61 -3.44 -15.58
C ARG A 126 -5.45 -3.06 -14.66
N LEU A 127 -5.66 -3.03 -13.34
CA LEU A 127 -4.66 -2.53 -12.40
C LEU A 127 -3.60 -3.57 -12.02
N LEU A 128 -3.99 -4.80 -11.68
CA LEU A 128 -3.04 -5.86 -11.34
C LEU A 128 -2.08 -6.22 -12.49
N PRO A 129 -2.49 -6.25 -13.78
CA PRO A 129 -1.58 -6.50 -14.89
C PRO A 129 -0.42 -5.51 -15.04
N VAL A 130 -0.56 -4.27 -14.56
CA VAL A 130 0.50 -3.26 -14.62
C VAL A 130 1.39 -3.24 -13.37
N ALA A 131 1.10 -4.08 -12.38
CA ALA A 131 1.84 -4.11 -11.11
C ALA A 131 3.21 -4.78 -11.27
N THR A 132 4.24 -4.14 -10.72
CA THR A 132 5.51 -4.82 -10.42
C THR A 132 5.37 -5.65 -9.16
N VAL A 133 4.70 -5.13 -8.12
CA VAL A 133 4.39 -5.86 -6.89
C VAL A 133 2.94 -5.56 -6.51
N ALA A 134 2.11 -6.59 -6.35
CA ALA A 134 0.81 -6.48 -5.71
C ALA A 134 0.94 -6.86 -4.22
N THR A 135 0.31 -6.10 -3.32
CA THR A 135 0.47 -6.30 -1.86
C THR A 135 -0.84 -6.58 -1.11
N PRO A 136 -1.70 -7.54 -1.53
CA PRO A 136 -2.98 -7.78 -0.86
C PRO A 136 -2.81 -8.41 0.53
N ASN A 137 -3.71 -8.07 1.46
CA ASN A 137 -3.94 -8.82 2.69
C ASN A 137 -4.92 -9.99 2.44
N LEU A 138 -5.16 -10.82 3.45
CA LEU A 138 -6.04 -11.99 3.31
C LEU A 138 -7.49 -11.65 2.92
N ASP A 139 -8.05 -10.56 3.45
CA ASP A 139 -9.41 -10.11 3.09
C ASP A 139 -9.45 -9.63 1.63
N GLU A 140 -8.43 -8.90 1.21
CA GLU A 140 -8.25 -8.44 -0.17
C GLU A 140 -8.04 -9.62 -1.13
N VAL A 141 -7.29 -10.65 -0.72
CA VAL A 141 -7.16 -11.92 -1.48
C VAL A 141 -8.53 -12.56 -1.65
N ALA A 142 -9.31 -12.71 -0.57
CA ALA A 142 -10.63 -13.31 -0.63
C ALA A 142 -11.57 -12.54 -1.57
N GLN A 143 -11.55 -11.20 -1.50
CA GLN A 143 -12.34 -10.36 -2.40
C GLN A 143 -11.88 -10.44 -3.86
N LEU A 144 -10.57 -10.51 -4.10
CA LEU A 144 -10.01 -10.55 -5.45
C LEU A 144 -10.13 -11.93 -6.10
N THR A 145 -9.99 -13.01 -5.35
CA THR A 145 -9.79 -14.35 -5.91
C THR A 145 -10.86 -15.36 -5.49
N GLY A 146 -11.58 -15.10 -4.38
CA GLY A 146 -12.44 -16.07 -3.73
C GLY A 146 -11.69 -17.09 -2.85
N VAL A 147 -10.35 -17.05 -2.82
CA VAL A 147 -9.53 -17.93 -1.97
C VAL A 147 -9.56 -17.44 -0.53
N LEU A 148 -9.94 -18.31 0.39
CA LEU A 148 -9.89 -18.07 1.84
C LEU A 148 -8.62 -18.69 2.41
N VAL A 149 -7.89 -17.91 3.21
CA VAL A 149 -6.63 -18.30 3.84
C VAL A 149 -6.82 -18.31 5.35
N GLU A 150 -6.79 -19.49 5.94
CA GLU A 150 -6.93 -19.74 7.39
C GLU A 150 -5.62 -20.24 8.01
N SER A 151 -4.64 -20.63 7.19
CA SER A 151 -3.35 -21.14 7.63
C SER A 151 -2.19 -20.77 6.68
N GLU A 152 -0.96 -20.90 7.17
CA GLU A 152 0.26 -20.49 6.47
C GLU A 152 0.50 -21.29 5.17
N ASP A 153 0.15 -22.57 5.15
CA ASP A 153 0.30 -23.46 3.99
C ASP A 153 -0.56 -23.03 2.80
N GLN A 154 -1.64 -22.29 3.04
CA GLN A 154 -2.55 -21.76 2.00
C GLN A 154 -2.04 -20.45 1.36
N LEU A 155 -0.97 -19.83 1.88
CA LEU A 155 -0.44 -18.59 1.32
C LEU A 155 0.07 -18.76 -0.13
N ARG A 156 0.55 -19.95 -0.48
CA ARG A 156 0.99 -20.27 -1.86
C ARG A 156 -0.17 -20.25 -2.84
N GLU A 157 -1.31 -20.83 -2.46
CA GLU A 157 -2.53 -20.84 -3.28
C GLU A 157 -3.03 -19.41 -3.49
N ALA A 158 -3.09 -18.61 -2.42
CA ALA A 158 -3.44 -17.20 -2.49
C ALA A 158 -2.52 -16.41 -3.42
N ALA A 159 -1.20 -16.63 -3.33
CA ALA A 159 -0.23 -15.97 -4.19
C ALA A 159 -0.41 -16.35 -5.66
N ALA A 160 -0.58 -17.65 -5.96
CA ALA A 160 -0.83 -18.13 -7.32
C ALA A 160 -2.12 -17.54 -7.91
N ALA A 161 -3.18 -17.44 -7.11
CA ALA A 161 -4.45 -16.84 -7.55
C ALA A 161 -4.29 -15.35 -7.86
N VAL A 162 -3.53 -14.59 -7.06
CA VAL A 162 -3.24 -13.16 -7.33
C VAL A 162 -2.35 -13.00 -8.57
N LEU A 163 -1.30 -13.81 -8.71
CA LEU A 163 -0.41 -13.80 -9.87
C LEU A 163 -1.16 -14.12 -11.17
N SER A 164 -2.24 -14.91 -11.12
CA SER A 164 -3.06 -15.22 -12.31
C SER A 164 -3.71 -13.97 -12.95
N TYR A 165 -3.79 -12.85 -12.22
CA TYR A 165 -4.25 -11.57 -12.74
C TYR A 165 -3.16 -10.71 -13.40
N GLY A 166 -1.92 -11.19 -13.46
CA GLY A 166 -0.81 -10.55 -14.17
C GLY A 166 0.22 -9.70 -13.39
N PRO A 167 0.16 -9.48 -12.06
CA PRO A 167 1.25 -8.78 -11.38
C PRO A 167 2.55 -9.59 -11.48
N LYS A 168 3.70 -8.92 -11.61
CA LYS A 168 5.00 -9.62 -11.70
C LYS A 168 5.37 -10.34 -10.41
N TRP A 169 5.00 -9.75 -9.27
CA TRP A 169 5.21 -10.29 -7.93
C TRP A 169 3.94 -10.11 -7.10
N ALA A 170 3.65 -11.09 -6.23
CA ALA A 170 2.60 -11.01 -5.23
C ALA A 170 3.22 -11.12 -3.84
N LEU A 171 2.95 -10.13 -2.98
CA LEU A 171 3.20 -10.16 -1.55
C LEU A 171 1.87 -10.37 -0.82
N ILE A 172 1.62 -11.60 -0.37
CA ILE A 172 0.44 -11.94 0.41
C ILE A 172 0.72 -11.67 1.88
N LYS A 173 0.04 -10.66 2.44
CA LYS A 173 0.21 -10.23 3.83
C LYS A 173 -0.63 -11.12 4.75
N GLY A 174 0.03 -12.02 5.49
CA GLY A 174 -0.61 -13.02 6.35
C GLY A 174 -0.70 -12.62 7.81
N GLY A 175 -0.44 -11.35 8.17
CA GLY A 175 -0.46 -10.86 9.55
C GLY A 175 -1.78 -11.07 10.35
N HIS A 176 -2.87 -11.49 9.70
CA HIS A 176 -4.13 -11.87 10.37
C HIS A 176 -4.16 -13.33 10.86
N LEU A 177 -3.26 -14.19 10.37
CA LEU A 177 -3.12 -15.57 10.86
C LEU A 177 -2.68 -15.59 12.33
N PRO A 178 -2.99 -16.65 13.10
CA PRO A 178 -2.47 -16.80 14.45
C PRO A 178 -0.94 -16.95 14.47
N GLY A 179 -0.31 -16.53 15.57
CA GLY A 179 1.14 -16.60 15.75
C GLY A 179 1.88 -15.38 15.19
N ASP A 180 3.17 -15.55 14.88
CA ASP A 180 3.99 -14.48 14.30
C ASP A 180 3.45 -14.01 12.94
N ALA A 181 3.71 -12.75 12.60
CA ALA A 181 3.29 -12.21 11.32
C ALA A 181 4.15 -12.82 10.20
N VAL A 182 3.50 -13.60 9.33
CA VAL A 182 4.13 -14.22 8.16
C VAL A 182 3.53 -13.65 6.88
N ASP A 183 4.38 -13.18 5.98
CA ASP A 183 4.00 -12.80 4.62
C ASP A 183 4.78 -13.65 3.62
N LEU A 184 4.17 -13.92 2.46
CA LEU A 184 4.81 -14.63 1.35
C LEU A 184 4.95 -13.70 0.15
N LEU A 185 6.19 -13.50 -0.31
CA LEU A 185 6.50 -12.86 -1.58
C LEU A 185 6.89 -13.91 -2.62
N THR A 186 6.31 -13.87 -3.81
CA THR A 186 6.69 -14.77 -4.91
C THR A 186 6.35 -14.18 -6.29
N ASP A 187 7.10 -14.58 -7.30
CA ASP A 187 6.81 -14.36 -8.74
C ASP A 187 6.25 -15.62 -9.44
N GLY A 188 6.02 -16.69 -8.67
CA GLY A 188 5.61 -18.02 -9.15
C GLY A 188 6.78 -18.98 -9.42
N SER A 189 8.03 -18.50 -9.40
CA SER A 189 9.23 -19.31 -9.57
C SER A 189 10.07 -19.39 -8.30
N GLU A 190 10.19 -18.28 -7.56
CA GLU A 190 10.89 -18.21 -6.29
C GLU A 190 9.99 -17.72 -5.15
N GLU A 191 10.30 -18.13 -3.92
CA GLU A 191 9.53 -17.80 -2.72
C GLU A 191 10.42 -17.14 -1.68
N HIS A 192 9.92 -16.05 -1.09
CA HIS A 192 10.56 -15.31 -0.02
C HIS A 192 9.59 -15.21 1.16
N TRP A 193 9.93 -15.91 2.24
CA TRP A 193 9.13 -15.97 3.46
C TRP A 193 9.58 -14.88 4.45
N LEU A 194 8.65 -13.99 4.82
CA LEU A 194 8.94 -12.80 5.60
C LEU A 194 8.28 -12.90 6.96
N ARG A 195 9.06 -13.24 7.98
CA ARG A 195 8.58 -13.39 9.37
C ARG A 195 8.95 -12.17 10.21
N ALA A 196 8.01 -11.75 11.04
CA ALA A 196 8.22 -10.71 12.03
C ALA A 196 7.42 -11.01 13.31
N PRO A 197 7.93 -10.61 14.49
CA PRO A 197 7.20 -10.79 15.74
C PRO A 197 5.85 -10.07 15.69
N ARG A 198 4.82 -10.67 16.27
CA ARG A 198 3.55 -9.98 16.51
C ARG A 198 3.69 -9.06 17.72
N HIS A 199 3.64 -7.76 17.49
CA HIS A 199 3.63 -6.77 18.57
C HIS A 199 2.22 -6.63 19.15
N ASP A 200 2.12 -6.59 20.49
CA ASP A 200 0.89 -6.26 21.22
C ASP A 200 0.65 -4.75 21.20
N ASN A 201 0.44 -4.21 19.99
CA ASN A 201 0.09 -2.81 19.78
C ASN A 201 -1.12 -2.72 18.86
N ARG A 202 -2.23 -2.21 19.40
CA ARG A 202 -3.47 -2.04 18.63
C ARG A 202 -3.43 -0.88 17.64
N HIS A 203 -2.49 0.05 17.78
CA HIS A 203 -2.39 1.28 16.99
C HIS A 203 -1.69 1.02 15.65
N THR A 204 -2.41 0.34 14.77
CA THR A 204 -1.89 -0.13 13.47
C THR A 204 -2.56 0.58 12.29
N HIS A 205 -3.17 1.75 12.48
CA HIS A 205 -3.82 2.46 11.36
C HIS A 205 -2.73 2.92 10.38
N GLY A 206 -2.93 2.68 9.08
CA GLY A 206 -1.94 2.97 8.04
C GLY A 206 -0.86 1.92 7.78
N THR A 207 -0.91 0.73 8.42
CA THR A 207 0.09 -0.33 8.21
C THR A 207 0.27 -0.71 6.73
N GLY A 208 -0.82 -0.96 6.01
CA GLY A 208 -0.77 -1.34 4.58
C GLY A 208 -0.14 -0.25 3.71
N CYS A 209 -0.63 0.99 3.84
CA CYS A 209 -0.10 2.14 3.11
C CYS A 209 1.39 2.37 3.40
N THR A 210 1.80 2.24 4.67
CA THR A 210 3.20 2.35 5.09
C THR A 210 4.07 1.28 4.45
N LEU A 211 3.64 0.02 4.46
CA LEU A 211 4.38 -1.08 3.84
C LEU A 211 4.54 -0.85 2.34
N ALA A 212 3.44 -0.61 1.61
CA ALA A 212 3.48 -0.40 0.16
C ALA A 212 4.35 0.81 -0.23
N SER A 213 4.26 1.91 0.52
CA SER A 213 5.09 3.09 0.29
C SER A 213 6.56 2.87 0.63
N ALA A 214 6.87 2.03 1.62
CA ALA A 214 8.24 1.63 1.91
C ALA A 214 8.83 0.76 0.79
N ILE A 215 8.05 -0.18 0.23
CA ILE A 215 8.45 -0.98 -0.94
C ILE A 215 8.77 -0.05 -2.11
N ALA A 216 7.86 0.87 -2.47
CA ALA A 216 8.06 1.80 -3.57
C ALA A 216 9.31 2.68 -3.36
N SER A 217 9.53 3.15 -2.13
CA SER A 217 10.72 3.93 -1.76
C SER A 217 12.02 3.15 -1.95
N HIS A 218 12.02 1.87 -1.65
CA HIS A 218 13.18 1.00 -1.85
C HIS A 218 13.39 0.63 -3.32
N LEU A 219 12.33 0.42 -4.09
CA LEU A 219 12.42 0.20 -5.55
C LEU A 219 12.99 1.43 -6.26
N ALA A 220 12.53 2.64 -5.91
CA ALA A 220 13.08 3.89 -6.46
C ALA A 220 14.58 4.10 -6.15
N ARG A 221 15.09 3.45 -5.10
CA ARG A 221 16.53 3.42 -4.75
C ARG A 221 17.31 2.37 -5.54
N GLY A 222 16.68 1.65 -6.47
CA GLY A 222 17.31 0.64 -7.32
C GLY A 222 17.47 -0.74 -6.68
N ARG A 223 16.75 -1.03 -5.58
CA ARG A 223 16.74 -2.37 -4.97
C ARG A 223 15.92 -3.35 -5.82
N SER A 224 16.29 -4.62 -5.78
CA SER A 224 15.44 -5.69 -6.31
C SER A 224 14.13 -5.80 -5.52
N VAL A 225 13.13 -6.49 -6.06
CA VAL A 225 11.84 -6.70 -5.39
C VAL A 225 12.01 -7.41 -4.04
N PRO A 226 12.72 -8.55 -3.92
CA PRO A 226 12.94 -9.21 -2.63
C PRO A 226 13.63 -8.32 -1.59
N GLU A 227 14.66 -7.57 -1.99
CA GLU A 227 15.37 -6.64 -1.09
C GLU A 227 14.49 -5.47 -0.65
N ALA A 228 13.68 -4.93 -1.56
CA ALA A 228 12.77 -3.82 -1.26
C ALA A 228 11.68 -4.24 -0.29
N VAL A 229 11.07 -5.41 -0.52
CA VAL A 229 10.01 -5.94 0.33
C VAL A 229 10.54 -6.36 1.70
N THR A 230 11.70 -7.01 1.77
CA THR A 230 12.33 -7.38 3.05
C THR A 230 12.59 -6.16 3.92
N ALA A 231 13.18 -5.10 3.34
CA ALA A 231 13.43 -3.86 4.07
C ALA A 231 12.14 -3.12 4.47
N ALA A 232 11.11 -3.18 3.62
CA ALA A 232 9.81 -2.60 3.94
C ALA A 232 9.10 -3.36 5.07
N LYS A 233 9.23 -4.69 5.14
CA LYS A 233 8.72 -5.51 6.24
C LYS A 233 9.40 -5.14 7.56
N GLU A 234 10.72 -5.01 7.58
CA GLU A 234 11.46 -4.54 8.75
C GLU A 234 10.98 -3.14 9.18
N TYR A 235 10.85 -2.23 8.22
CA TYR A 235 10.41 -0.86 8.46
C TYR A 235 9.01 -0.79 9.09
N VAL A 236 8.03 -1.49 8.50
CA VAL A 236 6.65 -1.47 9.00
C VAL A 236 6.52 -2.17 10.34
N THR A 237 7.33 -3.20 10.61
CA THR A 237 7.37 -3.87 11.91
C THR A 237 7.75 -2.90 13.03
N GLY A 238 8.80 -2.10 12.82
CA GLY A 238 9.19 -1.05 13.77
C GLY A 238 8.13 0.05 13.89
N ALA A 239 7.49 0.44 12.79
CA ALA A 239 6.42 1.44 12.81
C ALA A 239 5.18 0.97 13.60
N ILE A 240 4.85 -0.32 13.50
CA ILE A 240 3.78 -0.96 14.29
C ILE A 240 4.16 -1.00 15.76
N ALA A 241 5.39 -1.43 16.10
CA ALA A 241 5.85 -1.46 17.47
C ALA A 241 5.75 -0.08 18.14
N ALA A 242 6.14 0.97 17.40
CA ALA A 242 6.08 2.37 17.83
C ALA A 242 4.73 3.06 17.63
N GLY A 243 3.69 2.34 17.17
CA GLY A 243 2.35 2.90 16.98
C GLY A 243 1.80 3.53 18.25
N PHE A 244 1.02 4.60 18.13
CA PHE A 244 0.66 5.45 19.27
C PHE A 244 -0.84 5.76 19.31
N ALA A 245 -1.33 5.98 20.53
CA ALA A 245 -2.71 6.39 20.75
C ALA A 245 -2.95 7.79 20.20
N LEU A 246 -3.99 7.93 19.38
CA LEU A 246 -4.43 9.19 18.81
C LEU A 246 -5.94 9.16 18.62
N GLY A 247 -6.63 10.19 19.12
CA GLY A 247 -8.09 10.22 19.16
C GLY A 247 -8.68 9.14 20.09
N GLY A 248 -9.98 8.86 19.95
CA GLY A 248 -10.69 7.89 20.79
C GLY A 248 -10.69 6.45 20.26
N GLY A 249 -10.13 6.21 19.08
CA GLY A 249 -10.19 4.91 18.39
C GLY A 249 -8.82 4.28 18.14
N ILE A 250 -8.64 3.74 16.94
CA ILE A 250 -7.39 3.10 16.54
C ILE A 250 -6.43 4.15 15.99
N GLY A 251 -5.42 4.50 16.79
CA GLY A 251 -4.30 5.35 16.38
C GLY A 251 -3.40 4.76 15.27
N PRO A 252 -2.55 5.60 14.67
CA PRO A 252 -1.68 5.21 13.56
C PRO A 252 -0.39 4.52 14.02
N VAL A 253 0.25 3.83 13.07
CA VAL A 253 1.66 3.46 13.18
C VAL A 253 2.55 4.72 13.25
N ASP A 254 3.73 4.63 13.86
CA ASP A 254 4.68 5.74 13.81
C ASP A 254 5.55 5.65 12.55
N HIS A 255 5.14 6.41 11.53
CA HIS A 255 5.82 6.51 10.24
C HIS A 255 7.23 7.11 10.35
N GLY A 256 7.58 7.77 11.46
CA GLY A 256 8.87 8.42 11.67
C GLY A 256 9.67 7.79 12.82
N TRP A 257 9.36 6.55 13.19
CA TRP A 257 9.88 5.90 14.40
C TRP A 257 11.40 5.92 14.51
N ARG A 258 12.13 5.73 13.39
CA ARG A 258 13.60 5.76 13.37
C ARG A 258 14.16 7.13 13.80
N PHE A 259 13.57 8.23 13.32
CA PHE A 259 14.03 9.57 13.69
C PHE A 259 13.82 9.90 15.17
N ARG A 260 12.76 9.35 15.76
CA ARG A 260 12.38 9.64 17.15
C ARG A 260 13.15 8.79 18.15
N GLN A 261 13.54 7.57 17.75
CA GLN A 261 14.44 6.74 18.55
C GLN A 261 15.83 7.38 18.65
N ASP A 262 16.35 7.91 17.55
CA ASP A 262 17.65 8.59 17.53
C ASP A 262 17.66 9.90 18.34
N ALA A 263 16.52 10.58 18.45
CA ALA A 263 16.35 11.79 19.24
C ALA A 263 16.20 11.54 20.76
N GLY A 264 15.82 10.31 21.16
CA GLY A 264 15.71 9.91 22.56
C GLY A 264 16.97 9.25 23.14
N ALA A 265 17.99 9.02 22.30
CA ALA A 265 19.28 8.43 22.68
C ALA A 265 20.40 9.47 22.89
N GLN A 266 20.07 10.77 22.86
CA GLN A 266 20.93 11.91 23.20
C GLN A 266 20.41 12.60 24.46
#